data_AF-A0A1C7MKR3-F1
#
_entry.id   AF-A0A1C7MKR3-F1
#
_cell.length_a   1.000
_cell.length_b   1.000
_cell.length_c   1.000
_cell.angle_alpha   90.00
_cell.angle_beta   90.00
_cell.angle_gamma   90.00
#
_symmetry.space_group_name_H-M   'P 1'
#
loop_
_entity.id
_entity.type
_entity.pdbx_description
1 polymer ?
#
loop_
_entity_poly.entity_id
_entity_poly.type
_entity_poly.pdbx_seq_one_letter_code
_entity_poly.pdbx_strand_id
1 'polypeptide(L)'
;MNNSNLSNLLAGLNNGALLDDDELDDPDWEPDTDEEDSFRHWPTAQRARWPAAVLEVLRFMRSKDLDLPLLLWALSWNVPALVTDLLAKYERTSLLVSAELPDILSKWYKPPVNIAEFSLDCVQTVANREMCKVGQFMQRSPDELSEEELLAIKWDDLKQTVPRRRRPSGHFCADARGL
;
A
#
# COMPACT_ATOMS: atom_id res chain seq x y z
N MET A 1 -20.29 -41.42 -31.84
CA MET A 1 -21.21 -40.97 -30.78
C MET A 1 -21.10 -41.94 -29.63
N ASN A 2 -20.77 -41.47 -28.43
CA ASN A 2 -21.23 -42.07 -27.17
C ASN A 2 -21.01 -41.01 -26.07
N ASN A 3 -22.02 -40.14 -25.93
CA ASN A 3 -22.18 -39.14 -24.88
C ASN A 3 -22.47 -39.76 -23.50
N SER A 4 -22.15 -41.04 -23.31
CA SER A 4 -22.51 -41.82 -22.12
C SER A 4 -21.43 -41.81 -21.03
N ASN A 5 -20.22 -41.34 -21.34
CA ASN A 5 -19.10 -41.33 -20.39
C ASN A 5 -18.93 -39.99 -19.65
N LEU A 6 -19.56 -38.90 -20.12
CA LEU A 6 -19.50 -37.60 -19.44
C LEU A 6 -20.52 -37.46 -18.31
N SER A 7 -21.67 -38.13 -18.42
CA SER A 7 -22.70 -38.16 -17.38
C SER A 7 -22.23 -38.89 -16.11
N ASN A 8 -21.41 -39.93 -16.26
CA ASN A 8 -20.88 -40.67 -15.09
C ASN A 8 -19.73 -39.93 -14.39
N LEU A 9 -19.02 -39.04 -15.09
CA LEU A 9 -17.95 -38.23 -14.48
C LEU A 9 -18.52 -37.04 -13.69
N LEU A 10 -19.68 -36.52 -14.08
CA LEU A 10 -20.37 -35.43 -13.38
C LEU A 10 -21.22 -35.90 -12.20
N ALA A 11 -21.61 -37.19 -12.16
CA ALA A 11 -22.36 -37.76 -11.03
C ALA A 11 -21.49 -38.05 -9.78
N GLY A 12 -20.16 -38.06 -9.92
CA GLY A 12 -19.22 -38.36 -8.83
C GLY A 12 -18.81 -37.17 -7.95
N LEU A 13 -19.20 -35.94 -8.30
CA LEU A 13 -18.79 -34.73 -7.57
C LEU A 13 -19.83 -34.22 -6.58
N ASN A 14 -20.98 -34.90 -6.43
CA ASN A 14 -22.08 -34.43 -5.58
C ASN A 14 -22.08 -35.03 -4.16
N ASN A 15 -20.94 -35.52 -3.68
CA ASN A 15 -20.76 -35.98 -2.29
C ASN A 15 -19.62 -35.24 -1.59
N GLY A 16 -19.59 -33.91 -1.74
CA GLY A 16 -18.83 -33.02 -0.88
C GLY A 16 -19.71 -32.62 0.29
N ALA A 17 -19.27 -32.97 1.49
CA ALA A 17 -19.99 -32.85 2.74
C ALA A 17 -20.57 -31.46 2.99
N LEU A 18 -21.76 -31.48 3.59
CA LEU A 18 -22.36 -30.37 4.32
C LEU A 18 -21.33 -29.73 5.26
N LEU A 19 -21.22 -28.41 5.11
CA LEU A 19 -20.92 -27.37 6.09
C LEU A 19 -20.68 -27.85 7.52
N ASP A 20 -19.47 -27.58 8.02
CA ASP A 20 -19.21 -27.06 9.36
C ASP A 20 -18.22 -25.89 9.16
N ASP A 21 -18.73 -24.76 8.65
CA ASP A 21 -18.07 -23.45 8.68
C ASP A 21 -18.33 -22.76 10.03
N ASP A 22 -18.22 -23.53 11.12
CA ASP A 22 -18.22 -22.97 12.47
C ASP A 22 -16.84 -22.35 12.73
N GLU A 23 -16.87 -21.05 13.05
CA GLU A 23 -15.80 -20.28 13.69
C GLU A 23 -14.50 -20.12 12.88
N LEU A 24 -14.58 -19.41 11.76
CA LEU A 24 -13.61 -18.33 11.60
C LEU A 24 -13.98 -17.27 12.64
N ASP A 25 -13.37 -17.38 13.83
CA ASP A 25 -13.12 -16.21 14.68
C ASP A 25 -12.50 -15.17 13.75
N ASP A 26 -13.31 -14.23 13.26
CA ASP A 26 -12.80 -12.97 12.76
C ASP A 26 -11.92 -12.47 13.92
N PRO A 27 -10.59 -12.37 13.75
CA PRO A 27 -9.80 -11.76 14.80
C PRO A 27 -10.43 -10.40 15.00
N ASP A 28 -10.99 -10.18 16.19
CA ASP A 28 -11.40 -8.88 16.69
C ASP A 28 -10.18 -7.99 16.48
N TRP A 29 -10.14 -7.35 15.32
CA TRP A 29 -9.22 -6.30 15.00
C TRP A 29 -9.73 -5.13 15.84
N GLU A 30 -9.46 -5.21 17.14
CA GLU A 30 -9.42 -4.05 17.98
C GLU A 30 -8.28 -3.21 17.40
N PRO A 31 -8.58 -2.04 16.79
CA PRO A 31 -7.50 -1.17 16.36
C PRO A 31 -6.64 -0.91 17.59
N ASP A 32 -5.35 -1.24 17.53
CA ASP A 32 -4.40 -0.96 18.61
C ASP A 32 -4.63 0.48 19.08
N THR A 33 -5.23 0.64 20.26
CA THR A 33 -5.64 1.94 20.81
C THR A 33 -4.46 2.78 21.26
N ASP A 34 -3.25 2.32 20.97
CA ASP A 34 -2.01 2.89 21.46
C ASP A 34 -1.36 3.80 20.40
N GLU A 35 -1.93 3.89 19.18
CA GLU A 35 -1.52 4.84 18.14
C GLU A 35 -2.45 6.08 18.05
N GLU A 36 -2.89 6.62 19.18
CA GLU A 36 -3.68 7.87 19.21
C GLU A 36 -2.86 9.15 18.93
N ASP A 37 -1.55 9.08 18.71
CA ASP A 37 -0.67 10.27 18.76
C ASP A 37 0.04 10.64 17.45
N SER A 38 -0.68 10.67 16.32
CA SER A 38 -0.12 11.25 15.07
C SER A 38 -0.97 12.38 14.44
N PHE A 39 -2.16 12.70 14.95
CA PHE A 39 -2.95 13.80 14.35
C PHE A 39 -2.60 15.15 14.96
N ARG A 40 -1.33 15.58 14.85
CA ARG A 40 -0.75 16.77 15.52
C ARG A 40 -0.99 16.75 17.04
N HIS A 41 0.05 16.95 17.84
CA HIS A 41 -0.15 17.16 19.28
C HIS A 41 -0.72 18.56 19.53
N TRP A 42 -2.01 18.74 19.31
CA TRP A 42 -2.66 19.98 19.70
C TRP A 42 -3.01 19.92 21.19
N PRO A 43 -2.91 21.04 21.92
CA PRO A 43 -3.33 21.12 23.30
C PRO A 43 -4.77 20.64 23.49
N THR A 44 -5.05 19.92 24.58
CA THR A 44 -6.38 19.34 24.92
C THR A 44 -7.50 20.39 24.90
N ALA A 45 -7.19 21.64 25.25
CA ALA A 45 -8.13 22.75 25.19
C ALA A 45 -8.58 23.10 23.77
N GLN A 46 -7.73 22.85 22.77
CA GLN A 46 -8.05 23.10 21.37
C GLN A 46 -8.90 21.95 20.79
N ARG A 47 -8.63 20.69 21.19
CA ARG A 47 -9.41 19.50 20.78
C ARG A 47 -10.92 19.69 20.98
N ALA A 48 -11.34 20.28 22.11
CA ALA A 48 -12.74 20.54 22.41
C ALA A 48 -13.42 21.59 21.49
N ARG A 49 -12.63 22.45 20.83
CA ARG A 49 -13.15 23.58 20.03
C ARG A 49 -13.30 23.26 18.55
N TRP A 50 -12.56 22.28 18.02
CA TRP A 50 -12.54 22.02 16.58
C TRP A 50 -13.86 21.55 15.99
N PRO A 51 -14.71 20.74 16.67
CA PRO A 51 -15.98 20.34 16.08
C PRO A 51 -16.84 21.54 15.70
N ALA A 52 -16.90 22.56 16.56
CA ALA A 52 -17.63 23.79 16.29
C ALA A 52 -17.02 24.58 15.12
N ALA A 53 -15.69 24.70 15.08
CA ALA A 53 -14.99 25.40 14.01
C ALA A 53 -15.16 24.69 12.64
N VAL A 54 -15.10 23.36 12.61
CA VAL A 54 -15.33 22.57 11.40
C VAL A 54 -16.76 22.77 10.89
N LEU A 55 -17.76 22.74 11.77
CA LEU A 55 -19.15 23.01 11.39
C LEU A 55 -19.34 24.43 10.86
N GLU A 56 -18.64 25.42 11.42
CA GLU A 56 -18.64 26.80 10.91
C GLU A 56 -18.08 26.88 9.50
N VAL A 57 -16.93 26.25 9.23
CA VAL A 57 -16.33 26.18 7.89
C VAL A 57 -17.27 25.48 6.92
N LEU A 58 -17.88 24.35 7.29
CA LEU A 58 -18.82 23.63 6.42
C LEU A 58 -20.08 24.45 6.10
N ARG A 59 -20.58 25.23 7.07
CA ARG A 59 -21.68 26.17 6.83
C ARG A 59 -21.27 27.31 5.89
N PHE A 60 -20.06 27.83 6.07
CA PHE A 60 -19.51 28.86 5.18
C PHE A 60 -19.35 28.35 3.75
N MET A 61 -18.80 27.14 3.56
CA MET A 61 -18.68 26.52 2.24
C MET A 61 -20.04 26.35 1.57
N ARG A 62 -21.04 25.87 2.31
CA ARG A 62 -22.41 25.75 1.82
C ARG A 62 -23.01 27.10 1.43
N SER A 63 -22.69 28.18 2.13
CA SER A 63 -23.13 29.54 1.75
C SER A 63 -22.52 30.07 0.44
N LYS A 64 -21.48 29.38 -0.07
CA LYS A 64 -20.80 29.68 -1.33
C LYS A 64 -21.12 28.66 -2.42
N ASP A 65 -22.15 27.83 -2.22
CA ASP A 65 -22.50 26.71 -3.11
C ASP A 65 -21.30 25.79 -3.39
N LEU A 66 -20.43 25.63 -2.38
CA LEU A 66 -19.23 24.79 -2.44
C LEU A 66 -19.36 23.65 -1.44
N ASP A 67 -19.17 22.42 -1.91
CA ASP A 67 -19.06 21.26 -1.04
C ASP A 67 -17.58 20.85 -0.83
N LEU A 68 -17.35 19.99 0.16
CA LEU A 68 -16.01 19.55 0.51
C LEU A 68 -15.31 18.78 -0.63
N PRO A 69 -15.98 17.85 -1.34
CA PRO A 69 -15.40 17.19 -2.50
C PRO A 69 -14.98 18.17 -3.60
N LEU A 70 -15.81 19.17 -3.93
CA LEU A 70 -15.50 20.15 -4.97
C LEU A 70 -14.37 21.09 -4.54
N LEU A 71 -14.27 21.45 -3.27
CA LEU A 71 -13.13 22.20 -2.74
C LEU A 71 -11.83 21.39 -2.89
N LEU A 72 -11.83 20.13 -2.44
CA LEU A 72 -10.66 19.26 -2.55
C LEU A 72 -10.28 18.98 -4.00
N TRP A 73 -11.27 18.82 -4.88
CA TRP A 73 -11.05 18.70 -6.32
C TRP A 73 -10.45 19.98 -6.92
N ALA A 74 -11.03 21.15 -6.62
CA ALA A 74 -10.51 22.41 -7.15
C ALA A 74 -9.11 22.75 -6.63
N LEU A 75 -8.79 22.37 -5.39
CA LEU A 75 -7.46 22.52 -4.82
C LEU A 75 -6.46 21.50 -5.39
N SER A 76 -6.85 20.24 -5.54
CA SER A 76 -5.91 19.18 -5.93
C SER A 76 -5.69 19.09 -7.45
N TRP A 77 -6.66 19.56 -8.24
CA TRP A 77 -6.55 19.67 -9.70
C TRP A 77 -6.16 21.09 -10.10
N ASN A 78 -5.41 21.21 -11.19
CA ASN A 78 -4.78 22.46 -11.62
C ASN A 78 -5.79 23.42 -12.29
N VAL A 79 -6.86 23.79 -11.58
CA VAL A 79 -7.88 24.74 -12.05
C VAL A 79 -7.17 26.06 -12.37
N PRO A 80 -7.20 26.56 -13.63
CA PRO A 80 -6.36 27.67 -14.08
C PRO A 80 -6.39 28.91 -13.17
N ALA A 81 -7.55 29.25 -12.64
CA ALA A 81 -7.74 30.40 -11.74
C ALA A 81 -7.04 30.24 -10.37
N LEU A 82 -6.80 29.00 -9.91
CA LEU A 82 -6.19 28.67 -8.62
C LEU A 82 -4.72 28.25 -8.73
N VAL A 83 -4.16 28.24 -9.94
CA VAL A 83 -2.73 27.91 -10.16
C VAL A 83 -1.84 29.08 -9.76
N THR A 84 -2.29 30.29 -10.10
CA THR A 84 -1.55 31.54 -9.86
C THR A 84 -1.78 32.10 -8.46
N ASP A 85 -2.85 31.68 -7.78
CA ASP A 85 -3.17 32.14 -6.44
C ASP A 85 -2.21 31.55 -5.40
N LEU A 86 -1.58 32.43 -4.62
CA LEU A 86 -0.55 32.04 -3.64
C LEU A 86 -1.13 31.25 -2.47
N LEU A 87 -2.35 31.58 -2.05
CA LEU A 87 -3.02 30.91 -0.94
C LEU A 87 -3.40 29.48 -1.36
N ALA A 88 -4.04 29.32 -2.51
CA ALA A 88 -4.39 28.01 -3.06
C ALA A 88 -3.15 27.13 -3.28
N LYS A 89 -2.04 27.71 -3.74
CA LYS A 89 -0.76 26.99 -3.89
C LYS A 89 -0.19 26.55 -2.55
N TYR A 90 -0.21 27.42 -1.53
CA TYR A 90 0.27 27.09 -0.20
C TYR A 90 -0.56 25.96 0.42
N GLU A 91 -1.89 26.08 0.42
CA GLU A 91 -2.78 25.06 0.97
C GLU A 91 -2.65 23.72 0.24
N ARG A 92 -2.53 23.73 -1.09
CA ARG A 92 -2.26 22.53 -1.88
C ARG A 92 -0.93 21.87 -1.48
N THR A 93 0.12 22.67 -1.30
CA THR A 93 1.43 22.16 -0.90
C THR A 93 1.38 21.61 0.53
N SER A 94 0.73 22.34 1.43
CA SER A 94 0.48 21.91 2.81
C SER A 94 -0.25 20.57 2.84
N LEU A 95 -1.32 20.41 2.06
CA LEU A 95 -2.08 19.17 1.96
C LEU A 95 -1.23 18.01 1.40
N LEU A 96 -0.53 18.21 0.27
CA LEU A 96 0.19 17.14 -0.42
C LEU A 96 1.51 16.74 0.26
N VAL A 97 2.11 17.64 1.05
CA VAL A 97 3.36 17.39 1.80
C VAL A 97 3.08 17.00 3.25
N SER A 98 1.83 17.14 3.72
CA SER A 98 1.42 16.78 5.07
C SER A 98 1.67 15.29 5.34
N ALA A 99 2.16 14.99 6.55
CA ALA A 99 2.17 13.63 7.08
C ALA A 99 0.74 13.16 7.39
N GLU A 100 -0.18 14.11 7.53
CA GLU A 100 -1.57 13.93 7.91
C GLU A 100 -2.42 13.38 6.76
N LEU A 101 -2.13 13.70 5.49
CA LEU A 101 -2.92 13.20 4.36
C LEU A 101 -2.85 11.66 4.24
N PRO A 102 -1.69 11.00 4.29
CA PRO A 102 -1.62 9.54 4.38
C PRO A 102 -2.42 8.95 5.54
N ASP A 103 -2.33 9.56 6.73
CA ASP A 103 -3.06 9.12 7.92
C ASP A 103 -4.58 9.29 7.77
N ILE A 104 -5.03 10.37 7.14
CA ILE A 104 -6.45 10.59 6.82
C ILE A 104 -6.96 9.53 5.85
N LEU A 105 -6.17 9.17 4.85
CA LEU A 105 -6.55 8.16 3.86
C LEU A 105 -6.58 6.75 4.46
N SER A 106 -5.69 6.43 5.40
CA SER A 106 -5.65 5.12 6.06
C SER A 106 -6.70 4.95 7.16
N LYS A 107 -7.00 6.03 7.91
CA LYS A 107 -7.96 6.03 9.04
C LYS A 107 -9.31 6.66 8.68
N TRP A 108 -9.65 6.75 7.38
CA TRP A 108 -10.92 7.33 6.96
C TRP A 108 -12.08 6.55 7.58
N TYR A 109 -12.98 7.24 8.27
CA TYR A 109 -14.20 6.62 8.78
C TYR A 109 -15.07 6.12 7.62
N LYS A 110 -15.13 4.79 7.45
CA LYS A 110 -15.81 4.10 6.34
C LYS A 110 -15.27 4.54 4.97
N PRO A 111 -14.06 4.07 4.58
CA PRO A 111 -13.51 4.41 3.28
C PRO A 111 -14.45 3.90 2.18
N PRO A 112 -14.64 4.66 1.07
CA PRO A 112 -15.35 4.13 -0.07
C PRO A 112 -14.69 2.84 -0.56
N VAL A 113 -15.51 1.84 -0.89
CA VAL A 113 -15.08 0.50 -1.34
C VAL A 113 -14.02 0.57 -2.45
N ASN A 114 -14.10 1.61 -3.27
CA ASN A 114 -13.23 1.85 -4.41
C ASN A 114 -11.81 2.32 -4.04
N ILE A 115 -11.49 2.63 -2.77
CA ILE A 115 -10.12 3.01 -2.38
C ILE A 115 -9.17 1.82 -2.52
N ALA A 116 -9.61 0.60 -2.20
CA ALA A 116 -8.81 -0.60 -2.36
C ALA A 116 -8.58 -0.94 -3.84
N GLU A 117 -9.61 -0.78 -4.68
CA GLU A 117 -9.49 -0.94 -6.13
C GLU A 117 -8.55 0.10 -6.75
N PHE A 118 -8.69 1.36 -6.34
CA PHE A 118 -7.81 2.45 -6.77
C PHE A 118 -6.36 2.25 -6.33
N SER A 119 -6.12 1.80 -5.11
CA SER A 119 -4.76 1.55 -4.62
C SER A 119 -4.11 0.38 -5.37
N LEU A 120 -4.89 -0.66 -5.68
CA LEU A 120 -4.44 -1.80 -6.48
C LEU A 120 -4.08 -1.38 -7.91
N ASP A 121 -4.92 -0.55 -8.55
CA ASP A 121 -4.64 0.01 -9.88
C ASP A 121 -3.37 0.89 -9.89
N CYS A 122 -3.19 1.70 -8.85
CA CYS A 122 -1.97 2.51 -8.67
C CYS A 122 -0.72 1.63 -8.55
N VAL A 123 -0.76 0.61 -7.70
CA VAL A 123 0.36 -0.33 -7.52
C VAL A 123 0.64 -1.08 -8.82
N GLN A 124 -0.40 -1.56 -9.51
CA GLN A 124 -0.27 -2.24 -10.80
C GLN A 124 0.37 -1.33 -11.85
N THR A 125 -0.05 -0.07 -11.93
CA THR A 125 0.52 0.91 -12.87
C THR A 125 1.99 1.17 -12.60
N VAL A 126 2.38 1.34 -11.33
CA VAL A 126 3.79 1.53 -10.94
C VAL A 126 4.60 0.27 -11.23
N ALA A 127 4.11 -0.90 -10.82
CA ALA A 127 4.77 -2.19 -11.05
C ALA A 127 4.99 -2.44 -12.55
N ASN A 128 3.98 -2.23 -13.37
CA ASN A 128 4.08 -2.36 -14.82
C ASN A 128 5.11 -1.39 -15.41
N ARG A 129 5.10 -0.13 -14.97
CA ARG A 129 6.07 0.87 -15.42
C ARG A 129 7.50 0.48 -15.06
N GLU A 130 7.76 0.04 -13.84
CA GLU A 130 9.09 -0.38 -13.41
C GLU A 130 9.51 -1.69 -14.10
N MET A 131 8.60 -2.65 -14.24
CA MET A 131 8.84 -3.88 -15.01
C MET A 131 9.19 -3.60 -16.47
N CYS A 132 8.57 -2.61 -17.12
CA CYS A 132 8.94 -2.21 -18.48
C CYS A 132 10.38 -1.67 -18.56
N LYS A 133 10.85 -0.93 -17.55
CA LYS A 133 12.24 -0.46 -17.50
C LYS A 133 13.21 -1.62 -17.26
N VAL A 134 12.87 -2.52 -16.33
CA VAL A 134 13.69 -3.70 -16.00
C VAL A 134 13.74 -4.68 -17.19
N GLY A 135 12.64 -4.80 -17.93
CA GLY A 135 12.53 -5.66 -19.11
C GLY A 135 13.60 -5.38 -20.17
N GLN A 136 14.05 -4.14 -20.31
CA GLN A 136 15.15 -3.77 -21.23
C GLN A 136 16.48 -4.44 -20.85
N PHE A 137 16.69 -4.70 -19.55
CA PHE A 137 17.89 -5.35 -19.04
C PHE A 137 17.73 -6.86 -18.87
N MET A 138 16.48 -7.34 -18.81
CA MET A 138 16.15 -8.77 -18.71
C MET A 138 16.05 -9.47 -20.07
N GLN A 139 16.00 -8.73 -21.17
CA GLN A 139 16.16 -9.27 -22.51
C GLN A 139 17.64 -9.62 -22.75
N ARG A 140 18.08 -10.77 -22.22
CA ARG A 140 19.21 -11.48 -22.84
C ARG A 140 18.72 -12.02 -24.18
N SER A 141 19.55 -11.92 -25.22
CA SER A 141 19.27 -12.63 -26.47
C SER A 141 19.23 -14.13 -26.17
N PRO A 142 18.25 -14.88 -26.68
CA PRO A 142 18.24 -16.34 -26.55
C PRO A 142 19.52 -17.00 -27.09
N ASP A 143 20.25 -16.29 -27.95
CA ASP A 143 21.52 -16.73 -28.56
C ASP A 143 22.74 -16.62 -27.63
N GLU A 144 22.64 -15.93 -26.49
CA GLU A 144 23.70 -15.82 -25.48
C GLU A 144 23.69 -16.95 -24.43
N LEU A 145 22.85 -17.96 -24.60
CA LEU A 145 22.85 -19.17 -23.78
C LEU A 145 22.87 -20.39 -24.69
N SER A 146 24.06 -20.75 -25.17
CA SER A 146 24.22 -21.99 -25.90
C SER A 146 23.96 -23.18 -24.97
N GLU A 147 23.41 -24.28 -25.49
CA GLU A 147 23.18 -25.50 -24.70
C GLU A 147 24.50 -25.98 -24.08
N GLU A 148 25.62 -25.76 -24.77
CA GLU A 148 26.95 -26.09 -24.30
C GLU A 148 27.41 -25.21 -23.12
N GLU A 149 27.05 -23.92 -23.05
CA GLU A 149 27.35 -23.05 -21.90
C GLU A 149 26.49 -23.38 -20.67
N LEU A 150 25.22 -23.73 -20.87
CA LEU A 150 24.33 -24.19 -19.80
C LEU A 150 24.79 -25.52 -19.19
N LEU A 151 25.38 -26.40 -20.01
CA LEU A 151 25.94 -27.68 -19.58
C LEU A 151 27.40 -27.57 -19.11
N ALA A 152 28.10 -26.46 -19.41
CA ALA A 152 29.46 -26.18 -18.94
C ALA A 152 29.52 -25.75 -17.46
N ILE A 153 28.37 -25.64 -16.77
CA ILE A 153 28.32 -25.35 -15.34
C ILE A 153 28.99 -26.50 -14.57
N LYS A 154 30.23 -26.27 -14.15
CA LYS A 154 30.94 -27.17 -13.24
C LYS A 154 30.42 -26.95 -11.82
N TRP A 155 29.73 -27.96 -11.31
CA TRP A 155 29.21 -27.98 -9.94
C TRP A 155 30.29 -27.71 -8.86
N ASP A 156 31.56 -27.98 -9.15
CA ASP A 156 32.67 -27.72 -8.22
C ASP A 156 33.06 -26.25 -8.12
N ASP A 157 32.83 -25.44 -9.15
CA ASP A 157 33.04 -23.99 -9.11
C ASP A 157 31.87 -23.30 -8.35
N LEU A 158 30.65 -23.82 -8.49
CA LEU A 158 29.46 -23.31 -7.81
C LEU A 158 29.49 -23.55 -6.28
N LYS A 159 30.22 -24.57 -5.82
CA LYS A 159 30.43 -24.83 -4.38
C LYS A 159 31.33 -23.80 -3.71
N GLN A 160 32.22 -23.14 -4.48
CA GLN A 160 33.18 -22.19 -3.94
C GLN A 160 32.60 -20.79 -3.73
N THR A 161 31.47 -20.47 -4.37
CA THR A 161 30.85 -19.14 -4.33
C THR A 161 29.81 -18.95 -3.23
N VAL A 162 29.51 -19.98 -2.41
CA VAL A 162 28.73 -19.77 -1.18
C VAL A 162 29.72 -19.28 -0.12
N PRO A 163 29.72 -17.98 0.26
CA PRO A 163 30.53 -17.55 1.38
C PRO A 163 29.99 -18.30 2.58
N ARG A 164 30.80 -19.17 3.19
CA ARG A 164 30.49 -19.71 4.51
C ARG A 164 30.31 -18.50 5.42
N ARG A 165 29.07 -18.15 5.76
CA ARG A 165 28.78 -17.16 6.80
C ARG A 165 29.54 -17.60 8.03
N ARG A 166 30.69 -16.96 8.30
CA ARG A 166 31.36 -17.07 9.59
C ARG A 166 30.36 -16.51 10.58
N ARG A 167 29.91 -17.36 11.51
CA ARG A 167 29.22 -16.87 12.71
C ARG A 167 30.14 -15.83 13.34
N PRO A 168 29.67 -14.60 13.61
CA PRO A 168 30.50 -13.64 14.34
C PRO A 168 30.84 -14.29 15.69
N SER A 169 32.12 -14.55 15.89
CA SER A 169 32.68 -14.83 17.20
C SER A 169 32.35 -13.62 18.07
N GLY A 170 31.49 -13.80 19.06
CA GLY A 170 31.07 -12.73 19.97
C GLY A 170 32.30 -12.15 20.66
N HIS A 171 32.76 -11.00 20.16
CA HIS A 171 33.53 -10.07 20.98
C HIS A 171 32.52 -9.15 21.66
N PHE A 172 32.21 -9.55 22.89
CA PHE A 172 31.58 -8.73 23.90
C PHE A 172 32.48 -7.49 24.09
N CYS A 173 32.02 -6.33 23.63
CA CYS A 173 32.71 -5.07 23.86
C CYS A 173 32.33 -4.61 25.28
N ALA A 174 33.13 -5.01 26.26
CA ALA A 174 33.18 -4.34 27.55
C ALA A 174 34.37 -3.38 27.50
N ASP A 175 34.10 -2.09 27.32
CA ASP A 175 34.97 -1.09 27.93
C ASP A 175 34.14 0.13 28.34
N ALA A 176 33.97 0.23 29.66
CA ALA A 176 33.32 1.34 30.33
C ALA A 176 34.41 2.12 31.07
N ARG A 177 34.54 3.40 30.70
CA ARG A 177 34.97 4.54 31.52
C ARG A 177 36.42 4.52 32.03
N GLY A 178 37.24 5.35 31.41
CA GLY A 178 38.35 6.06 32.06
C GLY A 178 38.05 7.56 32.11
N LEU A 179 37.69 8.05 33.30
CA LEU A 179 37.98 9.41 33.78
C LEU A 179 39.14 9.28 34.76
#